data_AF-A0A661MAA7-F1
#
_entry.id   AF-A0A661MAA7-F1
#
_cell.length_a   1.000
_cell.length_b   1.000
_cell.length_c   1.000
_cell.angle_alpha   90.00
_cell.angle_beta   90.00
_cell.angle_gamma   90.00
#
_symmetry.space_group_name_H-M   'P 1'
#
loop_
_entity.id
_entity.type
_entity.pdbx_description
1 polymer ?
#
loop_
_entity_poly.entity_id
_entity_poly.type
_entity_poly.pdbx_seq_one_letter_code
_entity_poly.pdbx_strand_id
1 'polypeptide(L)' 'MNRIEDLISRASDQDSIQVDGISIPVGALKKLKEEGYENLRVYQENKTVSMWGKTCTACFTEEQLRERV' A
#
# COMPACT_ATOMS: atom_id res chain seq x y z
N MET A 1 -9.68 7.58 -4.82
CA MET A 1 -8.84 7.59 -3.61
C MET A 1 -9.02 6.24 -2.95
N ASN A 2 -7.96 5.42 -2.88
CA ASN A 2 -8.07 4.03 -2.45
C ASN A 2 -7.72 3.93 -0.96
N ARG A 3 -8.59 3.30 -0.18
CA ARG A 3 -8.32 2.99 1.23
C ARG A 3 -7.54 1.68 1.32
N ILE A 4 -6.62 1.61 2.26
CA ILE A 4 -5.82 0.41 2.51
C ILE A 4 -6.75 -0.77 2.88
N GLU A 5 -7.82 -0.53 3.63
CA GLU A 5 -8.79 -1.58 3.99
C GLU A 5 -9.54 -2.16 2.78
N ASP A 6 -9.94 -1.31 1.82
CA ASP A 6 -10.64 -1.75 0.61
C ASP A 6 -9.71 -2.63 -0.24
N LEU A 7 -8.44 -2.23 -0.33
CA LEU A 7 -7.41 -3.01 -1.01
C LEU A 7 -7.15 -4.36 -0.35
N ILE A 8 -6.99 -4.41 0.98
CA ILE A 8 -6.80 -5.65 1.73
C ILE A 8 -8.02 -6.56 1.57
N SER A 9 -9.24 -6.00 1.62
CA SER A 9 -10.47 -6.78 1.45
C SER A 9 -10.63 -7.33 0.03
N ARG A 10 -10.13 -6.62 -0.98
CA ARG A 10 -10.12 -7.09 -2.38
C ARG A 10 -9.05 -8.13 -2.65
N ALA A 11 -7.99 -8.15 -1.85
CA ALA A 11 -6.84 -9.04 -2.00
C ALA A 11 -7.09 -10.48 -1.53
N SER A 12 -8.33 -10.97 -1.59
CA SER A 12 -8.78 -12.26 -1.03
C SER A 12 -7.80 -13.39 -1.36
N ASP A 13 -7.03 -13.84 -0.36
CA ASP A 13 -5.96 -14.86 -0.42
C ASP A 13 -4.76 -14.58 -1.36
N GLN A 14 -4.67 -13.39 -1.95
CA GLN A 14 -3.53 -13.01 -2.79
C GLN A 14 -2.39 -12.44 -1.93
N ASP A 15 -1.15 -12.82 -2.25
CA ASP A 15 0.04 -12.33 -1.55
C ASP A 15 0.35 -10.86 -1.92
N SER A 16 -0.07 -10.45 -3.12
CA SER A 16 0.10 -9.08 -3.65
C SER A 16 -1.08 -8.67 -4.52
N ILE A 17 -1.34 -7.37 -4.59
CA ILE A 17 -2.35 -6.76 -5.44
C ILE A 17 -1.71 -5.78 -6.42
N GLN A 18 -2.23 -5.74 -7.64
CA GLN A 18 -1.86 -4.69 -8.59
C GLN A 18 -2.72 -3.45 -8.38
N VAL A 19 -2.07 -2.33 -8.11
CA VAL A 19 -2.72 -1.02 -7.98
C VAL A 19 -2.00 -0.06 -8.93
N ASP A 20 -2.72 0.42 -9.94
CA ASP A 20 -2.15 1.36 -10.93
C ASP A 20 -0.84 0.82 -11.56
N GLY A 21 -0.75 -0.49 -11.79
CA GLY A 21 0.43 -1.12 -12.41
C GLY A 21 1.64 -1.29 -11.49
N ILE A 22 1.53 -1.00 -10.19
CA ILE A 22 2.52 -1.38 -9.16
C ILE A 22 2.01 -2.61 -8.42
N SER A 23 2.91 -3.58 -8.16
CA SER A 23 2.58 -4.74 -7.33
C SER A 23 2.82 -4.42 -5.86
N ILE A 24 1.74 -4.32 -5.08
CA ILE A 24 1.80 -4.01 -3.66
C ILE A 24 1.53 -5.29 -2.86
N PRO A 25 2.49 -5.76 -2.04
CA PRO A 25 2.25 -6.93 -1.20
C PRO A 25 1.24 -6.63 -0.09
N VAL A 26 0.32 -7.58 0.12
CA VAL A 26 -0.75 -7.45 1.11
C VAL A 26 -0.19 -7.49 2.53
N GLY A 27 0.90 -8.24 2.75
CA GLY A 27 1.61 -8.25 4.04
C GLY A 27 2.10 -6.85 4.44
N ALA A 28 2.66 -6.08 3.50
CA ALA A 28 3.07 -4.71 3.76
C ALA A 28 1.88 -3.80 4.05
N LEU A 29 0.78 -3.93 3.30
CA LEU A 29 -0.45 -3.16 3.56
C LEU A 29 -1.05 -3.43 4.94
N LYS A 30 -1.02 -4.69 5.41
CA LYS A 30 -1.47 -5.05 6.75
C LYS A 30 -0.59 -4.40 7.82
N LYS A 31 0.73 -4.50 7.72
CA LYS A 31 1.67 -3.83 8.64
C LYS A 31 1.48 -2.32 8.64
N LEU A 32 1.36 -1.70 7.47
CA LEU A 32 1.15 -0.25 7.34
C LEU A 32 -0.20 0.17 7.96
N LYS A 33 -1.24 -0.65 7.83
CA LYS A 33 -2.51 -0.43 8.55
C LYS A 33 -2.31 -0.46 10.06
N GLU A 34 -1.54 -1.42 10.59
CA GLU A 34 -1.20 -1.49 12.02
C GLU A 34 -0.36 -0.30 12.49
N GLU A 35 0.52 0.24 11.63
CA GLU A 35 1.27 1.48 11.87
C GLU A 35 0.39 2.75 11.81
N GLY A 36 -0.88 2.63 11.42
CA GLY A 36 -1.86 3.71 11.40
C GLY A 36 -2.04 4.41 10.05
N TYR A 37 -1.51 3.85 8.95
CA TYR A 37 -1.82 4.31 7.60
C TYR A 37 -3.24 3.87 7.19
N GLU A 38 -4.01 4.75 6.55
CA GLU A 38 -5.41 4.46 6.19
C GLU A 38 -5.65 4.58 4.68
N ASN A 39 -4.96 5.51 4.03
CA ASN A 39 -5.15 5.86 2.64
C ASN A 39 -3.85 5.63 1.87
N LEU A 40 -3.99 5.29 0.59
CA LEU A 40 -2.87 5.30 -0.33
C LEU A 40 -3.23 5.94 -1.67
N ARG A 41 -2.19 6.37 -2.34
CA ARG A 41 -2.21 6.81 -3.73
C ARG A 41 -0.95 6.34 -4.43
N VAL A 42 -1.15 5.70 -5.56
CA VAL A 42 -0.08 5.29 -6.45
C VAL A 42 0.19 6.41 -7.46
N TYR A 43 1.47 6.66 -7.71
CA TYR A 43 1.96 7.55 -8.75
C TYR A 43 2.72 6.71 -9.77
N GLN A 44 2.05 6.36 -10.87
CA GLN A 44 2.60 5.51 -11.93
C GLN A 44 3.87 6.10 -12.54
N GLU A 45 3.90 7.41 -12.73
CA GLU A 45 4.98 8.15 -13.38
C GLU A 45 6.33 7.94 -12.67
N ASN A 46 6.31 7.89 -11.34
CA ASN A 46 7.50 7.74 -10.51
C ASN A 46 7.60 6.36 -9.84
N LYS A 47 6.65 5.46 -10.08
CA LYS A 47 6.52 4.16 -9.39
C LYS A 47 6.57 4.27 -7.86
N THR A 48 5.93 5.31 -7.32
CA THR A 48 5.87 5.56 -5.88
C THR A 48 4.45 5.42 -5.35
N VAL A 49 4.34 5.08 -4.08
CA VAL A 49 3.09 4.94 -3.34
C VAL A 49 3.14 5.88 -2.16
N SER A 50 2.33 6.94 -2.20
CA SER A 50 2.13 7.78 -1.04
C SER A 50 1.04 7.18 -0.17
N MET A 51 1.31 7.08 1.12
CA MET A 51 0.39 6.56 2.12
C MET A 51 0.25 7.56 3.26
N TRP A 52 -0.96 7.69 3.79
CA TRP A 52 -1.23 8.58 4.90
C TRP A 52 -2.40 8.09 5.76
N GLY A 53 -2.33 8.41 7.04
CA GLY A 53 -3.40 8.23 8.02
C GLY A 53 -3.63 9.54 8.79
N LYS A 54 -4.26 9.44 9.96
CA LYS A 54 -4.50 10.60 10.83
C LYS A 54 -3.23 11.30 11.33
N THR A 55 -2.17 10.56 11.60
CA THR A 55 -0.93 11.07 12.22
C THR A 55 0.35 10.72 11.49
N CYS A 56 0.26 9.93 10.41
CA CYS A 56 1.41 9.40 9.70
C CYS A 56 1.27 9.68 8.20
N THR A 57 2.36 10.04 7.52
CA THR A 57 2.41 10.17 6.07
C THR A 57 3.79 9.76 5.60
N ALA A 58 3.84 8.92 4.57
CA ALA A 58 5.08 8.43 4.00
C ALA A 58 4.92 8.13 2.52
N CYS A 59 6.03 8.13 1.79
CA CYS A 59 6.10 7.69 0.42
C CYS A 59 7.02 6.47 0.34
N PHE A 60 6.53 5.41 -0.27
CA PHE A 60 7.25 4.16 -0.45
C PHE A 60 7.41 3.85 -1.94
N THR A 61 8.47 3.15 -2.30
CA THR A 61 8.63 2.54 -3.63
C THR A 61 8.12 1.10 -3.59
N GLU A 62 7.96 0.48 -4.77
CA GLU A 62 7.64 -0.95 -4.86
C GLU A 62 8.66 -1.81 -4.09
N GLU A 63 9.96 -1.52 -4.24
CA GLU A 63 11.03 -2.23 -3.54
C GLU A 63 10.91 -2.11 -2.01
N GLN A 64 10.67 -0.90 -1.50
CA GLN A 64 10.50 -0.66 -0.06
C GLN A 64 9.26 -1.33 0.54
N LEU A 65 8.20 -1.51 -0.26
CA LEU A 65 7.02 -2.28 0.16
C LEU A 65 7.32 -3.78 0.16
N ARG A 66 8.13 -4.27 -0.78
CA ARG A 66 8.54 -5.67 -0.86
C ARG A 66 9.43 -6.10 0.29
N GLU A 67 10.33 -5.22 0.74
CA GLU A 67 11.18 -5.44 1.92
C GLU A 67 10.39 -5.51 3.24
N ARG A 68 9.13 -5.04 3.24
CA ARG A 68 8.28 -5.00 4.44
C ARG A 68 7.37 -6.22 4.62
N VAL A 69 7.43 -7.24 3.74
CA VAL A 69 6.68 -8.50 3.91
C VAL A 69 7.29 -9.36 5.01
#